data_AF-U7QQR0-F1
#
_entry.id   AF-U7QQR0-F1
#
_cell.length_a   1.000
_cell.length_b   1.000
_cell.length_c   1.000
_cell.angle_alpha   90.00
_cell.angle_beta   90.00
_cell.angle_gamma   90.00
#
_symmetry.space_group_name_H-M   'P 1'
#
loop_
_entity.id
_entity.type
_entity.pdbx_description
1 polymer ?
#
loop_
_entity_poly.entity_id
_entity_poly.type
_entity_poly.pdbx_seq_one_letter_code
_entity_poly.pdbx_strand_id
1 'polypeptide(L)'
;MKDNIATVGNVLKAEALSQMSCENITHNTNDTSIPSQTCVVIGGTTLAVFCAEQIQAAGHTIQAVLPTDTVLQTWAAQQGIACVNSVDALQEQITLHPVDWLFSVVNPMILPVSLIKQIRGGAFNYHDSPLPRYAGRHATSWALLAQETHYAISWHCIEGGVDTGDIAVQWPVSIEEHDNAFSLNLKCYQAAQKGFIELLKNLGHGALVTYPQDLSQRSFYALSHRPDFGGYLCWEQSGEALSALVRALDFGENYPNPLGCPKLLLRQGPVQISWLQRLKQRSEGVPGTLIRVEEDAWQVTTGSEDVRIGGFATLEGHLLSARELADISELRSGKPLPLLSSQQAQNVKNTLQALAPSEPFWCERLASLKPLQLPFEMLGQQAEPRWVMGPWQPPLPKNDAEDPLQSLLQIFVIYLARLTQQAQFQIGWCVDEVNDKSADLASMVPMIIEVAFDKPGVR
;
A
#
# COMPACT_ATOMS: atom_id res chain seq x y z
N MET A 1 43.42 -1.58 -54.86
CA MET A 1 42.46 -2.63 -55.25
C MET A 1 41.34 -2.62 -54.23
N LYS A 2 40.14 -2.19 -54.67
CA LYS A 2 38.77 -2.55 -54.25
C LYS A 2 38.49 -2.84 -52.76
N ASP A 3 37.50 -2.33 -52.05
CA ASP A 3 36.40 -1.35 -52.16
C ASP A 3 35.93 -1.21 -50.68
N ASN A 4 36.03 -0.07 -49.99
CA ASN A 4 35.04 1.01 -49.76
C ASN A 4 33.67 0.67 -49.13
N ILE A 5 33.24 1.57 -48.22
CA ILE A 5 31.91 1.78 -47.56
C ILE A 5 31.77 1.08 -46.18
N ALA A 6 32.09 1.68 -45.03
CA ALA A 6 31.59 2.88 -44.31
C ALA A 6 30.90 2.46 -42.99
N THR A 7 31.46 2.83 -41.85
CA THR A 7 30.75 2.87 -40.56
C THR A 7 31.30 4.05 -39.76
N VAL A 8 30.78 5.22 -40.07
CA VAL A 8 30.91 6.45 -39.28
C VAL A 8 29.49 6.82 -38.86
N GLY A 9 29.25 6.96 -37.56
CA GLY A 9 28.08 7.65 -37.04
C GLY A 9 27.35 6.91 -35.92
N ASN A 10 27.78 7.11 -34.67
CA ASN A 10 26.87 7.22 -33.53
C ASN A 10 27.53 7.81 -32.27
N VAL A 11 28.26 8.92 -32.45
CA VAL A 11 28.78 9.76 -31.33
C VAL A 11 28.04 11.11 -31.26
N LEU A 12 26.92 11.26 -31.98
CA LEU A 12 26.07 12.45 -31.91
C LEU A 12 24.61 12.06 -31.68
N LYS A 13 24.28 11.67 -30.43
CA LYS A 13 22.88 11.64 -29.95
C LYS A 13 22.73 11.78 -28.43
N ALA A 14 23.78 12.25 -27.74
CA ALA A 14 23.74 12.54 -26.31
C ALA A 14 23.74 14.06 -25.99
N GLU A 15 23.93 14.94 -26.99
CA GLU A 15 24.01 16.40 -26.78
C GLU A 15 22.85 17.20 -27.39
N ALA A 16 21.76 16.53 -27.81
CA ALA A 16 20.57 17.20 -28.37
C ALA A 16 19.34 17.21 -27.46
N LEU A 17 19.47 16.84 -26.17
CA LEU A 17 18.36 16.79 -25.20
C LEU A 17 18.50 17.79 -24.04
N SER A 18 19.45 18.72 -24.10
CA SER A 18 19.74 19.67 -23.03
C SER A 18 19.48 21.15 -23.38
N GLN A 19 18.80 21.45 -24.48
CA GLN A 19 18.37 22.81 -24.83
C GLN A 19 16.97 22.82 -25.45
N MET A 20 15.94 22.65 -24.61
CA MET A 20 14.64 23.25 -24.88
C MET A 20 14.29 24.13 -23.68
N SER A 21 14.59 25.42 -23.85
CA SER A 21 14.19 26.49 -22.97
C SER A 21 12.67 26.55 -22.82
N CYS A 22 12.20 26.82 -21.60
CA CYS A 22 10.83 27.19 -21.30
C CYS A 22 10.43 28.42 -22.12
N GLU A 23 9.74 28.21 -23.24
CA GLU A 23 8.90 29.22 -23.85
C GLU A 23 7.45 28.91 -23.48
N ASN A 24 6.75 29.92 -22.97
CA ASN A 24 5.33 29.89 -22.66
C ASN A 24 4.55 29.56 -23.93
N ILE A 25 4.16 28.30 -24.11
CA ILE A 25 3.23 27.91 -25.16
C ILE A 25 1.82 28.09 -24.63
N THR A 26 1.25 29.27 -24.88
CA THR A 26 -0.20 29.43 -24.95
C THR A 26 -0.68 28.70 -26.20
N HIS A 27 -1.00 27.41 -26.09
CA HIS A 27 -1.67 26.66 -27.15
C HIS A 27 -3.11 27.13 -27.27
N ASN A 28 -3.32 28.10 -28.16
CA ASN A 28 -4.62 28.35 -28.76
C ASN A 28 -4.73 27.44 -29.99
N THR A 29 -5.23 26.22 -29.80
CA THR A 29 -5.56 25.28 -30.88
C THR A 29 -6.94 24.72 -30.65
N ASN A 30 -7.96 25.47 -31.08
CA ASN A 30 -9.22 24.88 -31.47
C ASN A 30 -8.98 24.13 -32.80
N ASP A 31 -8.37 22.94 -32.73
CA ASP A 31 -8.36 22.00 -33.85
C ASP A 31 -9.77 21.40 -33.98
N THR A 32 -10.60 22.08 -34.75
CA THR A 32 -12.04 21.78 -34.95
C THR A 32 -12.28 20.56 -35.85
N SER A 33 -11.26 19.74 -36.12
CA SER A 33 -11.35 18.59 -37.01
C SER A 33 -11.57 17.24 -36.33
N ILE A 34 -11.35 17.15 -35.01
CA ILE A 34 -11.53 15.89 -34.26
C ILE A 34 -13.00 15.76 -33.81
N PRO A 35 -13.73 14.69 -34.21
CA PRO A 35 -15.09 14.48 -33.74
C PRO A 35 -15.11 14.29 -32.21
N SER A 36 -16.05 14.95 -31.54
CA SER A 36 -16.28 14.75 -30.11
C SER A 36 -16.68 13.29 -29.84
N GLN A 37 -16.17 12.73 -28.75
CA GLN A 37 -16.38 11.34 -28.34
C GLN A 37 -17.00 11.35 -26.94
N THR A 38 -17.81 10.34 -26.62
CA THR A 38 -18.36 10.18 -25.27
C THR A 38 -17.46 9.31 -24.41
N CYS A 39 -17.20 9.77 -23.18
CA CYS A 39 -16.26 9.15 -22.27
C CYS A 39 -16.88 8.88 -20.91
N VAL A 40 -16.35 7.88 -20.19
CA VAL A 40 -16.56 7.71 -18.74
C VAL A 40 -15.22 7.62 -18.02
N VAL A 41 -15.16 8.18 -16.82
CA VAL A 41 -13.96 8.15 -15.97
C VAL A 41 -14.28 7.42 -14.68
N ILE A 42 -13.46 6.44 -14.32
CA ILE A 42 -13.60 5.62 -13.11
C ILE A 42 -12.35 5.77 -12.27
N GLY A 43 -12.51 5.95 -10.96
CA GLY A 43 -11.41 5.98 -10.00
C GLY A 43 -11.40 7.26 -9.20
N GLY A 44 -10.21 7.80 -8.90
CA GLY A 44 -10.11 8.91 -7.97
C GLY A 44 -8.76 9.61 -8.00
N THR A 45 -8.51 10.37 -6.94
CA THR A 45 -7.39 11.28 -6.73
C THR A 45 -7.41 12.47 -7.68
N THR A 46 -6.46 13.38 -7.47
CA THR A 46 -6.20 14.48 -8.39
C THR A 46 -5.81 14.00 -9.80
N LEU A 47 -5.41 12.72 -9.98
CA LEU A 47 -5.00 12.22 -11.30
C LEU A 47 -6.20 11.99 -12.19
N ALA A 48 -7.27 11.40 -11.64
CA ALA A 48 -8.51 11.21 -12.37
C ALA A 48 -9.14 12.56 -12.73
N VAL A 49 -9.08 13.54 -11.82
CA VAL A 49 -9.50 14.92 -12.09
C VAL A 49 -8.70 15.52 -13.25
N PHE A 50 -7.37 15.44 -13.20
CA PHE A 50 -6.52 15.91 -14.29
C PHE A 50 -6.89 15.25 -15.63
N CYS A 51 -7.07 13.92 -15.64
CA CYS A 51 -7.44 13.20 -16.86
C CYS A 51 -8.80 13.68 -17.39
N ALA A 52 -9.79 13.87 -16.51
CA ALA A 52 -11.10 14.37 -16.85
C ALA A 52 -11.05 15.79 -17.43
N GLU A 53 -10.24 16.68 -16.85
CA GLU A 53 -10.02 18.03 -17.37
C GLU A 53 -9.36 18.00 -18.76
N GLN A 54 -8.39 17.11 -19.00
CA GLN A 54 -7.78 16.95 -20.33
C GLN A 54 -8.78 16.43 -21.37
N ILE A 55 -9.67 15.50 -20.99
CA ILE A 55 -10.75 15.01 -21.87
C ILE A 55 -11.66 16.18 -22.30
N GLN A 56 -12.10 17.01 -21.35
CA GLN A 56 -12.94 18.18 -21.66
C GLN A 56 -12.19 19.22 -22.50
N ALA A 57 -10.92 19.49 -22.18
CA ALA A 57 -10.08 20.43 -22.92
C ALA A 57 -9.85 20.00 -24.38
N ALA A 58 -9.81 18.69 -24.64
CA ALA A 58 -9.74 18.13 -25.99
C ALA A 58 -11.09 18.12 -26.74
N GLY A 59 -12.18 18.64 -26.13
CA GLY A 59 -13.49 18.75 -26.77
C GLY A 59 -14.34 17.47 -26.70
N HIS A 60 -13.96 16.49 -25.88
CA HIS A 60 -14.74 15.27 -25.66
C HIS A 60 -15.72 15.44 -24.49
N THR A 61 -16.79 14.64 -24.49
CA THR A 61 -17.86 14.75 -23.50
C THR A 61 -17.74 13.65 -22.45
N ILE A 62 -17.66 14.03 -21.17
CA ILE A 62 -17.73 13.08 -20.06
C ILE A 62 -19.18 12.85 -19.69
N GLN A 63 -19.69 11.66 -20.00
CA GLN A 63 -21.09 11.30 -19.77
C GLN A 63 -21.36 11.01 -18.28
N ALA A 64 -20.42 10.34 -17.61
CA ALA A 64 -20.52 10.00 -16.20
C ALA A 64 -19.13 9.76 -15.60
N VAL A 65 -19.06 9.91 -14.28
CA VAL A 65 -17.93 9.44 -13.48
C VAL A 65 -18.38 8.42 -12.44
N LEU A 66 -17.52 7.42 -12.19
CA LEU A 66 -17.66 6.51 -11.04
C LEU A 66 -16.51 6.83 -10.06
N PRO A 67 -16.73 7.76 -9.11
CA PRO A 67 -15.70 8.19 -8.20
C PRO A 67 -15.45 7.17 -7.09
N THR A 68 -14.19 6.99 -6.71
CA THR A 68 -13.75 6.14 -5.59
C THR A 68 -13.32 6.97 -4.39
N ASP A 69 -13.32 8.29 -4.51
CA ASP A 69 -13.05 9.24 -3.43
C ASP A 69 -13.88 10.53 -3.57
N THR A 70 -13.79 11.39 -2.56
CA THR A 70 -14.50 12.67 -2.52
C THR A 70 -13.89 13.72 -3.44
N VAL A 71 -12.63 13.55 -3.88
CA VAL A 71 -11.92 14.50 -4.74
C VAL A 71 -12.56 14.51 -6.13
N LEU A 72 -12.64 13.35 -6.78
CA LEU A 72 -13.27 13.25 -8.10
C LEU A 72 -14.77 13.54 -8.03
N GLN A 73 -15.43 13.07 -6.95
CA GLN A 73 -16.86 13.32 -6.73
C GLN A 73 -17.18 14.82 -6.64
N THR A 74 -16.41 15.57 -5.86
CA THR A 74 -16.62 17.02 -5.68
C THR A 74 -16.35 17.77 -6.98
N TRP A 75 -15.27 17.44 -7.68
CA TRP A 75 -14.96 18.03 -8.98
C TRP A 75 -16.08 17.78 -10.00
N ALA A 76 -16.56 16.53 -10.13
CA ALA A 76 -17.61 16.20 -11.08
C ALA A 76 -18.93 16.92 -10.78
N ALA A 77 -19.30 17.04 -9.50
CA ALA A 77 -20.47 17.80 -9.09
C ALA A 77 -20.36 19.29 -9.47
N GLN A 78 -19.16 19.90 -9.34
CA GLN A 78 -18.91 21.28 -9.76
C GLN A 78 -19.00 21.47 -11.28
N GLN A 79 -18.59 20.47 -12.06
CA GLN A 79 -18.71 20.46 -13.52
C GLN A 79 -20.11 20.07 -14.02
N GLY A 80 -21.05 19.72 -13.12
CA GLY A 80 -22.38 19.23 -13.48
C GLY A 80 -22.38 17.86 -14.16
N ILE A 81 -21.34 17.04 -13.96
CA ILE A 81 -21.21 15.70 -14.52
C ILE A 81 -21.87 14.68 -13.59
N ALA A 82 -22.64 13.75 -14.15
CA ALA A 82 -23.32 12.72 -13.39
C ALA A 82 -22.32 11.79 -12.66
N CYS A 83 -22.50 11.63 -11.35
CA CYS A 83 -21.78 10.63 -10.55
C CYS A 83 -22.64 9.38 -10.38
N VAL A 84 -22.14 8.23 -10.81
CA VAL A 84 -22.71 6.92 -10.49
C VAL A 84 -22.03 6.34 -9.25
N ASN A 85 -22.73 5.48 -8.51
CA ASN A 85 -22.26 4.95 -7.22
C ASN A 85 -21.90 3.46 -7.26
N SER A 86 -22.11 2.78 -8.39
CA SER A 86 -21.76 1.37 -8.57
C SER A 86 -21.40 1.06 -10.01
N VAL A 87 -20.67 -0.03 -10.19
CA VAL A 87 -20.33 -0.56 -11.53
C VAL A 87 -21.58 -0.99 -12.29
N ASP A 88 -22.58 -1.55 -11.59
CA ASP A 88 -23.84 -1.96 -12.21
C ASP A 88 -24.62 -0.74 -12.74
N ALA A 89 -24.72 0.34 -11.95
CA ALA A 89 -25.36 1.58 -12.38
C ALA A 89 -24.63 2.21 -13.58
N LEU A 90 -23.30 2.14 -13.61
CA LEU A 90 -22.52 2.58 -14.76
C LEU A 90 -22.84 1.73 -16.00
N GLN A 91 -22.93 0.41 -15.85
CA GLN A 91 -23.23 -0.51 -16.95
C GLN A 91 -24.63 -0.28 -17.52
N GLU A 92 -25.63 -0.07 -16.67
CA GLU A 92 -26.99 0.29 -17.11
C GLU A 92 -26.99 1.60 -17.89
N GLN A 93 -26.26 2.62 -17.43
CA GLN A 93 -26.16 3.89 -18.12
C GLN A 93 -25.48 3.77 -19.49
N ILE A 94 -24.39 3.00 -19.60
CA ILE A 94 -23.69 2.75 -20.88
C ILE A 94 -24.60 1.97 -21.85
N THR A 95 -25.43 1.07 -21.35
CA THR A 95 -26.39 0.32 -22.17
C THR A 95 -27.43 1.24 -22.81
N LEU A 96 -27.93 2.23 -22.07
CA LEU A 96 -28.89 3.22 -22.57
C LEU A 96 -28.22 4.28 -23.47
N HIS A 97 -27.00 4.66 -23.13
CA HIS A 97 -26.24 5.73 -23.76
C HIS A 97 -24.82 5.24 -24.05
N PRO A 98 -24.59 4.69 -25.26
CA PRO A 98 -23.31 4.10 -25.62
C PRO A 98 -22.14 5.07 -25.44
N VAL A 99 -21.03 4.53 -24.93
CA VAL A 99 -19.81 5.28 -24.63
C VAL A 99 -18.68 4.84 -25.55
N ASP A 100 -17.91 5.79 -26.06
CA ASP A 100 -16.78 5.53 -26.94
C ASP A 100 -15.54 5.11 -26.14
N TRP A 101 -15.18 5.83 -25.07
CA TRP A 101 -13.98 5.52 -24.26
C TRP A 101 -14.27 5.38 -22.77
N LEU A 102 -13.53 4.49 -22.12
CA LEU A 102 -13.50 4.35 -20.66
C LEU A 102 -12.08 4.55 -20.17
N PHE A 103 -11.91 5.38 -19.15
CA PHE A 103 -10.62 5.60 -18.48
C PHE A 103 -10.71 5.20 -17.01
N SER A 104 -9.92 4.19 -16.63
CA SER A 104 -9.76 3.69 -15.26
C SER A 104 -8.47 4.28 -14.67
N VAL A 105 -8.60 5.14 -13.65
CA VAL A 105 -7.50 5.96 -13.13
C VAL A 105 -7.45 5.85 -11.61
N VAL A 106 -6.46 5.10 -11.09
CA VAL A 106 -6.34 4.80 -9.64
C VAL A 106 -7.62 4.14 -9.10
N ASN A 107 -8.16 3.19 -9.86
CA ASN A 107 -9.38 2.47 -9.52
C ASN A 107 -9.04 1.13 -8.84
N PRO A 108 -9.48 0.88 -7.59
CA PRO A 108 -9.25 -0.39 -6.91
C PRO A 108 -10.25 -1.49 -7.31
N MET A 109 -11.31 -1.17 -8.05
CA MET A 109 -12.37 -2.10 -8.41
C MET A 109 -12.04 -2.88 -9.69
N ILE A 110 -12.34 -4.17 -9.69
CA ILE A 110 -12.30 -5.00 -10.90
C ILE A 110 -13.54 -4.70 -11.73
N LEU A 111 -13.34 -4.27 -12.98
CA LEU A 111 -14.43 -4.02 -13.92
C LEU A 111 -14.87 -5.34 -14.59
N PRO A 112 -16.18 -5.64 -14.67
CA PRO A 112 -16.66 -6.86 -15.27
C PRO A 112 -16.48 -6.81 -16.79
N VAL A 113 -16.15 -7.96 -17.38
CA VAL A 113 -15.98 -8.11 -18.83
C VAL A 113 -17.23 -7.68 -19.61
N SER A 114 -18.43 -7.81 -19.02
CA SER A 114 -19.69 -7.34 -19.60
C SER A 114 -19.73 -5.84 -19.83
N LEU A 115 -19.16 -5.05 -18.91
CA LEU A 115 -19.04 -3.59 -19.02
C LEU A 115 -18.00 -3.24 -20.10
N ILE A 116 -16.81 -3.84 -20.01
CA ILE A 116 -15.68 -3.55 -20.92
C ILE A 116 -16.08 -3.77 -22.38
N LYS A 117 -16.78 -4.87 -22.68
CA LYS A 117 -17.26 -5.21 -24.04
C LYS A 117 -18.26 -4.22 -24.64
N GLN A 118 -18.85 -3.32 -23.84
CA GLN A 118 -19.77 -2.30 -24.34
C GLN A 118 -19.05 -1.05 -24.87
N ILE A 119 -17.78 -0.86 -24.50
CA ILE A 119 -17.01 0.34 -24.84
C ILE A 119 -16.47 0.21 -26.27
N ARG A 120 -16.86 1.12 -27.17
CA ARG A 120 -16.64 0.98 -28.61
C ARG A 120 -15.19 1.26 -29.05
N GLY A 121 -14.60 2.30 -28.49
CA GLY A 121 -13.27 2.81 -28.82
C GLY A 121 -12.17 2.36 -27.85
N GLY A 122 -12.51 1.53 -26.87
CA GLY A 122 -11.56 0.94 -25.93
C GLY A 122 -11.68 1.46 -24.49
N ALA A 123 -11.28 0.59 -23.56
CA ALA A 123 -11.16 0.89 -22.15
C ALA A 123 -9.68 0.88 -21.76
N PHE A 124 -9.21 1.92 -21.06
CA PHE A 124 -7.80 2.12 -20.73
C PHE A 124 -7.61 2.26 -19.23
N ASN A 125 -6.58 1.60 -18.69
CA ASN A 125 -6.22 1.68 -17.28
C ASN A 125 -4.82 2.26 -17.09
N TYR A 126 -4.68 3.10 -16.07
CA TYR A 126 -3.39 3.53 -15.56
C TYR A 126 -2.84 2.51 -14.57
N HIS A 127 -1.61 2.08 -14.80
CA HIS A 127 -0.83 1.30 -13.84
C HIS A 127 0.57 1.90 -13.66
N ASP A 128 1.03 1.98 -12.41
CA ASP A 128 2.26 2.69 -12.04
C ASP A 128 3.52 1.81 -12.18
N SER A 129 3.59 1.04 -13.28
CA SER A 129 4.70 0.14 -13.56
C SER A 129 5.02 -0.07 -15.05
N PRO A 130 6.23 -0.58 -15.38
CA PRO A 130 6.59 -1.03 -16.71
C PRO A 130 5.98 -2.41 -16.99
N LEU A 131 4.66 -2.46 -17.21
CA LEU A 131 3.95 -3.68 -17.54
C LEU A 131 4.62 -4.40 -18.72
N PRO A 132 4.74 -5.75 -18.67
CA PRO A 132 4.08 -6.69 -17.74
C PRO A 132 4.74 -6.86 -16.35
N ARG A 133 5.86 -6.17 -16.07
CA ARG A 133 6.51 -6.28 -14.75
C ARG A 133 5.73 -5.50 -13.70
N TYR A 134 5.70 -6.02 -12.48
CA TYR A 134 5.10 -5.40 -11.29
C TYR A 134 3.60 -5.12 -11.42
N ALA A 135 2.86 -6.02 -12.08
CA ALA A 135 1.40 -6.01 -12.09
C ALA A 135 0.82 -6.18 -10.67
N GLY A 136 -0.41 -5.70 -10.44
CA GLY A 136 -1.08 -5.81 -9.14
C GLY A 136 -0.92 -4.56 -8.27
N ARG A 137 -0.36 -4.69 -7.06
CA ARG A 137 -0.39 -3.62 -6.03
C ARG A 137 1.00 -3.26 -5.53
N HIS A 138 1.16 -1.97 -5.18
CA HIS A 138 2.39 -1.41 -4.59
C HIS A 138 3.63 -1.56 -5.49
N ALA A 139 3.45 -1.37 -6.80
CA ALA A 139 4.49 -1.63 -7.80
C ALA A 139 5.79 -0.85 -7.54
N THR A 140 5.69 0.40 -7.09
CA THR A 140 6.86 1.22 -6.73
C THR A 140 7.69 0.61 -5.60
N SER A 141 7.06 0.09 -4.54
CA SER A 141 7.76 -0.62 -3.46
C SER A 141 8.47 -1.87 -3.97
N TRP A 142 7.80 -2.68 -4.81
CA TRP A 142 8.41 -3.89 -5.36
C TRP A 142 9.57 -3.59 -6.31
N ALA A 143 9.48 -2.54 -7.11
CA ALA A 143 10.56 -2.09 -7.98
C ALA A 143 11.78 -1.63 -7.17
N LEU A 144 11.55 -0.91 -6.07
CA LEU A 144 12.61 -0.50 -5.15
C LEU A 144 13.27 -1.71 -4.48
N LEU A 145 12.49 -2.68 -3.99
CA LEU A 145 13.02 -3.94 -3.43
C LEU A 145 13.86 -4.72 -4.44
N ALA A 146 13.47 -4.69 -5.72
CA ALA A 146 14.22 -5.28 -6.82
C ALA A 146 15.43 -4.44 -7.27
N GLN A 147 15.70 -3.30 -6.63
CA GLN A 147 16.80 -2.38 -6.95
C GLN A 147 16.76 -1.89 -8.41
N GLU A 148 15.55 -1.69 -8.95
CA GLU A 148 15.37 -1.16 -10.29
C GLU A 148 15.95 0.25 -10.40
N THR A 149 16.65 0.50 -11.51
CA THR A 149 17.17 1.82 -11.87
C THR A 149 16.44 2.43 -13.05
N HIS A 150 15.71 1.60 -13.80
CA HIS A 150 14.93 1.98 -14.98
C HIS A 150 13.49 1.53 -14.80
N TYR A 151 12.58 2.49 -14.77
CA TYR A 151 11.17 2.26 -14.50
C TYR A 151 10.29 2.97 -15.52
N ALA A 152 8.99 2.73 -15.47
CA ALA A 152 8.01 3.40 -16.30
C ALA A 152 6.63 3.29 -15.66
N ILE A 153 5.68 4.06 -16.17
CA ILE A 153 4.24 3.80 -15.99
C ILE A 153 3.64 3.30 -17.29
N SER A 154 2.48 2.65 -17.21
CA SER A 154 1.77 2.14 -18.38
C SER A 154 0.31 2.58 -18.36
N TRP A 155 -0.13 3.15 -19.48
CA TRP A 155 -1.53 3.17 -19.87
C TRP A 155 -1.76 1.97 -20.79
N HIS A 156 -2.67 1.08 -20.43
CA HIS A 156 -2.90 -0.16 -21.16
C HIS A 156 -4.38 -0.43 -21.36
N CYS A 157 -4.71 -1.23 -22.38
CA CYS A 157 -6.06 -1.70 -22.63
C CYS A 157 -6.55 -2.58 -21.48
N ILE A 158 -7.82 -2.43 -21.09
CA ILE A 158 -8.47 -3.31 -20.13
C ILE A 158 -9.04 -4.50 -20.88
N GLU A 159 -8.58 -5.70 -20.52
CA GLU A 159 -9.00 -6.97 -21.11
C GLU A 159 -9.46 -7.94 -20.00
N GLY A 160 -9.53 -9.24 -20.28
CA GLY A 160 -10.08 -10.23 -19.34
C GLY A 160 -9.24 -10.48 -18.08
N GLY A 161 -7.96 -10.07 -18.04
CA GLY A 161 -7.05 -10.27 -16.92
C GLY A 161 -6.60 -8.97 -16.26
N VAL A 162 -6.15 -9.06 -15.00
CA VAL A 162 -5.60 -7.91 -14.26
C VAL A 162 -4.24 -7.52 -14.84
N ASP A 163 -4.20 -6.30 -15.39
CA ASP A 163 -3.03 -5.65 -15.99
C ASP A 163 -2.40 -6.44 -17.16
N THR A 164 -3.18 -7.21 -17.91
CA THR A 164 -2.66 -8.07 -18.99
C THR A 164 -2.86 -7.52 -20.40
N GLY A 165 -3.70 -6.52 -20.60
CA GLY A 165 -4.06 -6.04 -21.94
C GLY A 165 -2.96 -5.22 -22.60
N ASP A 166 -3.06 -5.01 -23.90
CA ASP A 166 -2.03 -4.34 -24.69
C ASP A 166 -1.62 -2.97 -24.13
N ILE A 167 -0.33 -2.63 -24.24
CA ILE A 167 0.19 -1.31 -23.85
C ILE A 167 -0.24 -0.28 -24.90
N ALA A 168 -0.93 0.76 -24.45
CA ALA A 168 -1.32 1.90 -25.26
C ALA A 168 -0.27 3.02 -25.23
N VAL A 169 0.24 3.34 -24.03
CA VAL A 169 1.35 4.27 -23.81
C VAL A 169 2.19 3.77 -22.64
N GLN A 170 3.52 3.79 -22.78
CA GLN A 170 4.43 3.58 -21.66
C GLN A 170 5.35 4.79 -21.54
N TRP A 171 5.45 5.37 -20.34
CA TRP A 171 6.21 6.59 -20.11
C TRP A 171 7.34 6.35 -19.10
N PRO A 172 8.61 6.66 -19.44
CA PRO A 172 9.75 6.34 -18.59
C PRO A 172 9.78 7.17 -17.30
N VAL A 173 10.28 6.56 -16.24
CA VAL A 173 10.50 7.17 -14.92
C VAL A 173 11.89 6.76 -14.41
N SER A 174 12.71 7.75 -14.04
CA SER A 174 14.01 7.51 -13.41
C SER A 174 13.84 7.26 -11.91
N ILE A 175 14.51 6.22 -11.40
CA ILE A 175 14.64 5.96 -9.96
C ILE A 175 16.00 6.48 -9.52
N GLU A 176 15.98 7.43 -8.60
CA GLU A 176 17.18 8.02 -7.99
C GLU A 176 17.56 7.28 -6.70
N GLU A 177 18.82 7.40 -6.27
CA GLU A 177 19.34 6.69 -5.09
C GLU A 177 18.56 6.99 -3.80
N HIS A 178 17.99 8.19 -3.69
CA HIS A 178 17.22 8.63 -2.53
C HIS A 178 15.70 8.51 -2.72
N ASP A 179 15.22 7.97 -3.84
CA ASP A 179 13.80 7.72 -4.02
C ASP A 179 13.33 6.63 -3.04
N ASN A 180 12.22 6.94 -2.40
CA ASN A 180 11.39 6.02 -1.62
C ASN A 180 10.08 5.72 -2.35
N ALA A 181 9.27 4.81 -1.80
CA ALA A 181 8.02 4.40 -2.45
C ALA A 181 7.08 5.58 -2.71
N PHE A 182 7.04 6.56 -1.80
CA PHE A 182 6.27 7.79 -1.94
C PHE A 182 6.75 8.70 -3.08
N SER A 183 8.02 9.08 -3.07
CA SER A 183 8.61 9.98 -4.08
C SER A 183 8.63 9.35 -5.48
N LEU A 184 8.88 8.03 -5.57
CA LEU A 184 8.75 7.31 -6.83
C LEU A 184 7.30 7.30 -7.32
N ASN A 185 6.31 7.09 -6.44
CA ASN A 185 4.90 7.16 -6.82
C ASN A 185 4.51 8.57 -7.31
N LEU A 186 5.03 9.64 -6.70
CA LEU A 186 4.83 11.02 -7.19
C LEU A 186 5.45 11.25 -8.58
N LYS A 187 6.63 10.69 -8.86
CA LYS A 187 7.22 10.72 -10.21
C LYS A 187 6.37 9.93 -11.22
N CYS A 188 5.86 8.76 -10.82
CA CYS A 188 4.92 7.98 -11.63
C CYS A 188 3.65 8.77 -11.93
N TYR A 189 3.11 9.49 -10.95
CA TYR A 189 1.95 10.36 -11.12
C TYR A 189 2.21 11.46 -12.18
N GLN A 190 3.36 12.13 -12.13
CA GLN A 190 3.73 13.13 -13.13
C GLN A 190 3.92 12.52 -14.54
N ALA A 191 4.50 11.33 -14.61
CA ALA A 191 4.63 10.57 -15.85
C ALA A 191 3.25 10.13 -16.40
N ALA A 192 2.32 9.78 -15.53
CA ALA A 192 0.96 9.39 -15.88
C ALA A 192 0.23 10.52 -16.59
N GLN A 193 0.36 11.76 -16.10
CA GLN A 193 -0.21 12.95 -16.74
C GLN A 193 0.30 13.14 -18.17
N LYS A 194 1.62 13.02 -18.36
CA LYS A 194 2.25 13.11 -19.70
C LYS A 194 1.78 11.99 -20.62
N GLY A 195 1.77 10.76 -20.10
CA GLY A 195 1.30 9.58 -20.83
C GLY A 195 -0.18 9.68 -21.20
N PHE A 196 -1.01 10.28 -20.36
CA PHE A 196 -2.44 10.47 -20.63
C PHE A 196 -2.67 11.47 -21.77
N ILE A 197 -1.95 12.59 -21.78
CA ILE A 197 -2.03 13.56 -22.88
C ILE A 197 -1.69 12.90 -24.21
N GLU A 198 -0.64 12.07 -24.25
CA GLU A 198 -0.24 11.33 -25.45
C GLU A 198 -1.29 10.29 -25.86
N LEU A 199 -1.83 9.54 -24.89
CA LEU A 199 -2.92 8.59 -25.13
C LEU A 199 -4.14 9.28 -25.75
N LEU A 200 -4.61 10.37 -25.14
CA LEU A 200 -5.79 11.11 -25.57
C LEU A 200 -5.59 11.71 -26.96
N LYS A 201 -4.40 12.27 -27.23
CA LYS A 201 -4.04 12.77 -28.56
C LYS A 201 -4.10 11.67 -29.62
N ASN A 202 -3.55 10.50 -29.34
CA ASN A 202 -3.53 9.38 -30.29
C ASN A 202 -4.92 8.80 -30.52
N LEU A 203 -5.76 8.76 -29.48
CA LEU A 203 -7.17 8.40 -29.57
C LEU A 203 -7.96 9.39 -30.44
N GLY A 204 -7.82 10.69 -30.20
CA GLY A 204 -8.52 11.74 -30.95
C GLY A 204 -8.22 11.73 -32.46
N HIS A 205 -6.99 11.42 -32.84
CA HIS A 205 -6.59 11.31 -34.26
C HIS A 205 -6.86 9.94 -34.90
N GLY A 206 -7.39 8.97 -34.14
CA GLY A 206 -7.53 7.59 -34.62
C GLY A 206 -6.19 6.92 -34.97
N ALA A 207 -5.10 7.37 -34.34
CA ALA A 207 -3.73 6.95 -34.61
C ALA A 207 -3.15 6.04 -33.51
N LEU A 208 -3.97 5.65 -32.52
CA LEU A 208 -3.52 4.79 -31.44
C LEU A 208 -3.05 3.43 -31.97
N VAL A 209 -1.79 3.10 -31.70
CA VAL A 209 -1.20 1.78 -31.92
C VAL A 209 -0.91 1.19 -30.55
N THR A 210 -1.44 0.00 -30.29
CA THR A 210 -1.19 -0.75 -29.06
C THR A 210 -0.17 -1.86 -29.30
N TYR A 211 0.50 -2.27 -28.23
CA TYR A 211 1.54 -3.30 -28.28
C TYR A 211 1.22 -4.41 -27.29
N PRO A 212 1.16 -5.68 -27.73
CA PRO A 212 0.91 -6.79 -26.82
C PRO A 212 2.05 -6.95 -25.81
N GLN A 213 1.69 -7.24 -24.57
CA GLN A 213 2.65 -7.50 -23.51
C GLN A 213 3.34 -8.85 -23.70
N ASP A 214 4.65 -8.93 -23.48
CA ASP A 214 5.37 -10.22 -23.35
C ASP A 214 5.16 -10.79 -21.95
N LEU A 215 4.06 -11.53 -21.77
CA LEU A 215 3.69 -12.09 -20.47
C LEU A 215 4.70 -13.09 -19.89
N SER A 216 5.73 -13.53 -20.64
CA SER A 216 6.83 -14.31 -20.08
C SER A 216 7.68 -13.51 -19.08
N GLN A 217 7.66 -12.18 -19.19
CA GLN A 217 8.34 -11.24 -18.28
C GLN A 217 7.43 -10.76 -17.14
N ARG A 218 6.22 -11.34 -17.00
CA ARG A 218 5.24 -10.87 -16.03
C ARG A 218 5.67 -11.19 -14.60
N SER A 219 5.64 -10.17 -13.74
CA SER A 219 5.66 -10.32 -12.29
C SER A 219 4.39 -9.72 -11.71
N PHE A 220 3.80 -10.38 -10.71
CA PHE A 220 2.50 -10.00 -10.14
C PHE A 220 2.54 -10.03 -8.62
N TYR A 221 2.05 -8.95 -8.01
CA TYR A 221 1.99 -8.80 -6.57
C TYR A 221 0.57 -8.50 -6.11
N ALA A 222 -0.05 -9.46 -5.41
CA ALA A 222 -1.37 -9.28 -4.83
C ALA A 222 -1.33 -8.30 -3.65
N LEU A 223 -2.50 -7.75 -3.27
CA LEU A 223 -2.63 -6.85 -2.11
C LEU A 223 -2.09 -7.45 -0.80
N SER A 224 -2.20 -8.78 -0.65
CA SER A 224 -1.73 -9.52 0.53
C SER A 224 -0.25 -9.92 0.46
N HIS A 225 0.47 -9.67 -0.64
CA HIS A 225 1.90 -9.94 -0.66
C HIS A 225 2.64 -9.02 0.30
N ARG A 226 3.62 -9.60 1.02
CA ARG A 226 4.49 -8.90 1.96
C ARG A 226 5.95 -9.12 1.59
N PRO A 227 6.84 -8.15 1.89
CA PRO A 227 8.27 -8.31 1.66
C PRO A 227 8.79 -9.58 2.35
N ASP A 228 9.83 -10.19 1.77
CA ASP A 228 10.54 -11.26 2.46
C ASP A 228 11.07 -10.77 3.81
N PHE A 229 11.17 -11.69 4.77
CA PHE A 229 11.52 -11.40 6.16
C PHE A 229 10.60 -10.39 6.86
N GLY A 230 9.45 -10.03 6.27
CA GLY A 230 8.46 -9.16 6.91
C GLY A 230 8.97 -7.76 7.26
N GLY A 231 10.00 -7.26 6.57
CA GLY A 231 10.63 -5.97 6.87
C GLY A 231 11.75 -6.02 7.91
N TYR A 232 12.14 -7.21 8.40
CA TYR A 232 13.33 -7.33 9.24
C TYR A 232 14.61 -7.13 8.41
N LEU A 233 15.58 -6.39 8.95
CA LEU A 233 16.90 -6.22 8.36
C LEU A 233 17.71 -7.52 8.46
N CYS A 234 17.98 -8.13 7.32
CA CYS A 234 18.86 -9.29 7.21
C CYS A 234 20.29 -8.85 6.92
N TRP A 235 21.12 -8.76 7.95
CA TRP A 235 22.44 -8.13 7.84
C TRP A 235 23.38 -8.81 6.83
N GLU A 236 23.18 -10.08 6.49
CA GLU A 236 23.96 -10.74 5.43
C GLU A 236 23.73 -10.17 4.03
N GLN A 237 22.64 -9.42 3.82
CA GLN A 237 22.38 -8.70 2.59
C GLN A 237 23.33 -7.52 2.41
N SER A 238 23.45 -7.02 1.17
CA SER A 238 24.24 -5.81 0.90
C SER A 238 23.61 -4.56 1.52
N GLY A 239 24.43 -3.54 1.76
CA GLY A 239 23.95 -2.23 2.20
C GLY A 239 22.93 -1.62 1.24
N GLU A 240 23.08 -1.87 -0.07
CA GLU A 240 22.08 -1.48 -1.09
C GLU A 240 20.75 -2.21 -0.92
N ALA A 241 20.75 -3.53 -0.70
CA ALA A 241 19.51 -4.27 -0.50
C ALA A 241 18.76 -3.82 0.77
N LEU A 242 19.49 -3.53 1.86
CA LEU A 242 18.90 -3.00 3.08
C LEU A 242 18.40 -1.56 2.90
N SER A 243 19.13 -0.72 2.15
CA SER A 243 18.66 0.62 1.79
C SER A 243 17.39 0.57 0.96
N ALA A 244 17.35 -0.31 -0.05
CA ALA A 244 16.18 -0.57 -0.88
C ALA A 244 14.97 -1.02 -0.05
N LEU A 245 15.16 -1.89 0.95
CA LEU A 245 14.10 -2.29 1.88
C LEU A 245 13.51 -1.09 2.63
N VAL A 246 14.38 -0.25 3.22
CA VAL A 246 13.93 0.93 3.98
C VAL A 246 13.18 1.92 3.07
N ARG A 247 13.74 2.21 1.90
CA ARG A 247 13.13 3.11 0.90
C ARG A 247 11.80 2.57 0.34
N ALA A 248 11.70 1.26 0.11
CA ALA A 248 10.50 0.62 -0.41
C ALA A 248 9.32 0.62 0.58
N LEU A 249 9.61 0.70 1.88
CA LEU A 249 8.64 0.72 2.97
C LEU A 249 8.35 2.13 3.51
N ASP A 250 8.87 3.16 2.85
CA ASP A 250 8.58 4.55 3.19
C ASP A 250 7.54 5.14 2.23
N PHE A 251 6.31 5.23 2.75
CA PHE A 251 5.13 5.76 2.06
C PHE A 251 4.86 7.24 2.42
N GLY A 252 5.73 7.86 3.22
CA GLY A 252 5.51 9.20 3.79
C GLY A 252 4.59 9.18 5.01
N GLU A 253 4.58 10.30 5.75
CA GLU A 253 3.96 10.39 7.08
C GLU A 253 2.43 10.21 7.10
N ASN A 254 1.76 10.56 6.01
CA ASN A 254 0.29 10.64 5.95
C ASN A 254 -0.36 9.55 5.10
N TYR A 255 0.39 8.54 4.67
CA TYR A 255 -0.12 7.47 3.83
C TYR A 255 -0.04 6.12 4.56
N PRO A 256 -1.10 5.31 4.52
CA PRO A 256 -1.06 3.95 5.05
C PRO A 256 0.02 3.14 4.34
N ASN A 257 0.86 2.46 5.12
CA ASN A 257 1.83 1.50 4.62
C ASN A 257 1.36 0.07 4.97
N PRO A 258 0.69 -0.65 4.04
CA PRO A 258 0.23 -2.01 4.27
C PRO A 258 1.34 -3.06 4.12
N LEU A 259 2.56 -2.68 3.72
CA LEU A 259 3.69 -3.60 3.56
C LEU A 259 4.48 -3.80 4.85
N GLY A 260 4.22 -2.98 5.87
CA GLY A 260 4.92 -2.98 7.16
C GLY A 260 6.16 -2.09 7.18
N CYS A 261 6.79 -1.97 8.34
CA CYS A 261 7.95 -1.11 8.56
C CYS A 261 9.29 -1.87 8.54
N PRO A 262 10.39 -1.18 8.17
CA PRO A 262 11.73 -1.72 8.34
C PRO A 262 12.08 -1.78 9.83
N LYS A 263 12.58 -2.92 10.28
CA LYS A 263 12.85 -3.19 11.70
C LYS A 263 14.04 -4.11 11.88
N LEU A 264 14.62 -4.08 13.07
CA LEU A 264 15.65 -5.03 13.49
C LEU A 264 15.18 -5.79 14.73
N LEU A 265 15.71 -7.00 14.90
CA LEU A 265 15.47 -7.80 16.10
C LEU A 265 16.51 -7.45 17.17
N LEU A 266 16.04 -7.07 18.35
CA LEU A 266 16.86 -6.91 19.55
C LEU A 266 16.38 -7.87 20.64
N ARG A 267 17.11 -7.93 21.75
CA ARG A 267 16.82 -8.86 22.86
C ARG A 267 15.42 -8.63 23.46
N GLN A 268 14.99 -7.38 23.49
CA GLN A 268 13.68 -6.92 23.97
C GLN A 268 12.56 -7.10 22.95
N GLY A 269 12.87 -7.49 21.71
CA GLY A 269 11.92 -7.62 20.61
C GLY A 269 12.25 -6.75 19.40
N PRO A 270 11.30 -6.62 18.47
CA PRO A 270 11.47 -5.80 17.27
C PRO A 270 11.54 -4.31 17.59
N VAL A 271 12.42 -3.62 16.87
CA VAL A 271 12.53 -2.16 16.89
C VAL A 271 12.50 -1.63 15.46
N GLN A 272 11.66 -0.64 15.21
CA GLN A 272 11.57 0.02 13.92
C GLN A 272 12.78 0.93 13.70
N ILE A 273 13.14 1.14 12.44
CA ILE A 273 14.00 2.26 12.01
C ILE A 273 13.23 3.11 11.01
N SER A 274 13.54 4.41 10.92
CA SER A 274 12.93 5.27 9.90
C SER A 274 13.87 5.60 8.75
N TRP A 275 15.18 5.39 8.90
CA TRP A 275 16.13 5.65 7.84
C TRP A 275 17.37 4.74 7.90
N LEU A 276 18.00 4.56 6.73
CA LEU A 276 19.27 3.87 6.55
C LEU A 276 20.11 4.61 5.50
N GLN A 277 21.36 4.89 5.85
CA GLN A 277 22.34 5.54 4.99
C GLN A 277 23.50 4.58 4.69
N ARG A 278 23.75 4.31 3.41
CA ARG A 278 24.92 3.54 2.97
C ARG A 278 26.20 4.35 3.16
N LEU A 279 27.26 3.70 3.62
CA LEU A 279 28.59 4.29 3.73
C LEU A 279 29.49 3.81 2.58
N LYS A 280 30.55 4.56 2.29
CA LYS A 280 31.56 4.14 1.29
C LYS A 280 32.58 3.14 1.84
N GLN A 281 32.60 2.97 3.15
CA GLN A 281 33.55 2.11 3.84
C GLN A 281 32.93 0.76 4.14
N ARG A 282 33.79 -0.26 4.18
CA ARG A 282 33.48 -1.60 4.67
C ARG A 282 34.39 -1.88 5.85
N SER A 283 33.81 -2.05 7.03
CA SER A 283 34.58 -2.41 8.21
C SER A 283 34.86 -3.92 8.26
N GLU A 284 35.87 -4.29 9.04
CA GLU A 284 36.14 -5.69 9.38
C GLU A 284 35.10 -6.18 10.40
N GLY A 285 34.51 -7.34 10.14
CA GLY A 285 33.48 -7.92 10.99
C GLY A 285 32.58 -8.86 10.20
N VAL A 286 31.88 -9.74 10.92
CA VAL A 286 30.78 -10.49 10.31
C VAL A 286 29.59 -9.56 10.10
N PRO A 287 28.78 -9.74 9.05
CA PRO A 287 27.59 -8.92 8.84
C PRO A 287 26.70 -8.85 10.09
N GLY A 288 26.19 -7.65 10.40
CA GLY A 288 25.42 -7.37 11.61
C GLY A 288 26.26 -6.93 12.81
N THR A 289 27.59 -6.80 12.69
CA THR A 289 28.44 -6.26 13.75
C THR A 289 28.19 -4.77 13.96
N LEU A 290 27.84 -4.37 15.19
CA LEU A 290 27.72 -2.97 15.60
C LEU A 290 29.12 -2.36 15.69
N ILE A 291 29.43 -1.40 14.82
CA ILE A 291 30.74 -0.73 14.78
C ILE A 291 30.80 0.42 15.77
N ARG A 292 29.79 1.29 15.76
CA ARG A 292 29.72 2.44 16.67
C ARG A 292 28.28 2.83 16.97
N VAL A 293 28.08 3.31 18.19
CA VAL A 293 26.84 3.98 18.63
C VAL A 293 27.11 5.48 18.62
N GLU A 294 26.38 6.19 17.79
CA GLU A 294 26.44 7.64 17.67
C GLU A 294 25.37 8.30 18.56
N GLU A 295 25.08 9.58 18.38
CA GLU A 295 24.02 10.26 19.14
C GLU A 295 22.62 9.81 18.72
N ASP A 296 22.39 9.71 17.41
CA ASP A 296 21.10 9.44 16.77
C ASP A 296 21.07 8.16 15.92
N ALA A 297 22.20 7.45 15.83
CA ALA A 297 22.40 6.40 14.86
C ALA A 297 23.32 5.27 15.34
N TRP A 298 23.21 4.10 14.71
CA TRP A 298 24.17 3.01 14.81
C TRP A 298 24.85 2.78 13.47
N GLN A 299 26.17 2.60 13.46
CA GLN A 299 26.87 2.07 12.29
C GLN A 299 27.00 0.56 12.42
N VAL A 300 26.60 -0.16 11.38
CA VAL A 300 26.55 -1.62 11.37
C VAL A 300 27.17 -2.15 10.07
N THR A 301 27.97 -3.22 10.16
CA THR A 301 28.50 -3.93 8.98
C THR A 301 27.39 -4.70 8.26
N THR A 302 27.47 -4.82 6.94
CA THR A 302 26.54 -5.65 6.15
C THR A 302 27.30 -6.70 5.33
N GLY A 303 26.62 -7.41 4.43
CA GLY A 303 27.26 -8.27 3.43
C GLY A 303 28.22 -7.52 2.48
N SER A 304 28.08 -6.21 2.36
CA SER A 304 28.94 -5.35 1.53
C SER A 304 29.52 -4.18 2.34
N GLU A 305 29.16 -2.94 2.03
CA GLU A 305 29.52 -1.73 2.76
C GLU A 305 28.77 -1.57 4.08
N ASP A 306 29.32 -0.78 4.98
CA ASP A 306 28.66 -0.46 6.24
C ASP A 306 27.45 0.45 6.00
N VAL A 307 26.51 0.42 6.94
CA VAL A 307 25.34 1.31 6.94
C VAL A 307 25.25 2.05 8.26
N ARG A 308 24.70 3.27 8.24
CA ARG A 308 24.15 3.93 9.41
C ARG A 308 22.65 3.74 9.42
N ILE A 309 22.08 3.38 10.56
CA ILE A 309 20.64 3.25 10.77
C ILE A 309 20.22 4.16 11.93
N GLY A 310 18.98 4.66 11.90
CA GLY A 310 18.46 5.46 13.00
C GLY A 310 16.96 5.69 12.90
N GLY A 311 16.48 6.63 13.73
CA GLY A 311 15.04 6.85 13.92
C GLY A 311 14.37 5.66 14.59
N PHE A 312 14.99 5.17 15.66
CA PHE A 312 14.52 4.00 16.38
C PHE A 312 13.18 4.27 17.05
N ALA A 313 12.24 3.34 16.90
CA ALA A 313 10.95 3.42 17.57
C ALA A 313 10.43 2.03 17.96
N THR A 314 9.57 1.97 18.99
CA THR A 314 8.77 0.76 19.25
C THR A 314 7.80 0.50 18.09
N LEU A 315 7.16 -0.67 18.05
CA LEU A 315 6.17 -0.95 17.00
C LEU A 315 4.94 -0.02 17.07
N GLU A 316 4.67 0.54 18.25
CA GLU A 316 3.63 1.52 18.52
C GLU A 316 4.05 2.96 18.15
N GLY A 317 5.29 3.18 17.71
CA GLY A 317 5.80 4.47 17.26
C GLY A 317 6.43 5.34 18.34
N HIS A 318 6.69 4.81 19.55
CA HIS A 318 7.40 5.57 20.58
C HIS A 318 8.88 5.67 20.23
N LEU A 319 9.39 6.89 20.11
CA LEU A 319 10.80 7.14 19.79
C LEU A 319 11.74 6.61 20.88
N LEU A 320 12.84 6.02 20.45
CA LEU A 320 13.87 5.43 21.30
C LEU A 320 15.21 6.11 21.03
N SER A 321 15.92 6.48 22.10
CA SER A 321 17.29 6.99 21.99
C SER A 321 18.23 5.89 21.51
N ALA A 322 19.07 6.19 20.52
CA ALA A 322 20.06 5.24 20.00
C ALA A 322 21.01 4.73 21.10
N ARG A 323 21.38 5.60 22.06
CA ARG A 323 22.27 5.24 23.17
C ARG A 323 21.57 4.37 24.21
N GLU A 324 20.40 4.81 24.68
CA GLU A 324 19.64 4.07 25.69
C GLU A 324 19.24 2.68 25.16
N LEU A 325 18.87 2.61 23.87
CA LEU A 325 18.55 1.36 23.21
C LEU A 325 19.75 0.41 23.18
N ALA A 326 20.96 0.91 22.91
CA ALA A 326 22.16 0.09 22.91
C ALA A 326 22.49 -0.43 24.32
N ASP A 327 22.35 0.43 25.33
CA ASP A 327 22.59 0.08 26.74
C ASP A 327 21.62 -1.00 27.22
N ILE A 328 20.30 -0.84 26.98
CA ILE A 328 19.26 -1.81 27.36
C ILE A 328 19.42 -3.13 26.59
N SER A 329 19.92 -3.06 25.36
CA SER A 329 20.19 -4.25 24.53
C SER A 329 21.53 -4.93 24.87
N GLU A 330 22.29 -4.39 25.83
CA GLU A 330 23.65 -4.83 26.19
C GLU A 330 24.62 -4.86 24.99
N LEU A 331 24.40 -3.98 24.02
CA LEU A 331 25.20 -3.88 22.80
C LEU A 331 26.38 -2.94 22.99
N ARG A 332 27.56 -3.36 22.50
CA ARG A 332 28.77 -2.54 22.44
C ARG A 332 29.46 -2.72 21.08
N SER A 333 30.34 -1.78 20.74
CA SER A 333 31.18 -1.86 19.54
C SER A 333 31.86 -3.24 19.43
N GLY A 334 31.80 -3.84 18.24
CA GLY A 334 32.34 -5.17 17.93
C GLY A 334 31.41 -6.34 18.25
N LYS A 335 30.22 -6.11 18.82
CA LYS A 335 29.23 -7.18 19.04
C LYS A 335 28.28 -7.33 17.85
N PRO A 336 27.95 -8.57 17.44
CA PRO A 336 26.91 -8.81 16.45
C PRO A 336 25.53 -8.51 17.03
N LEU A 337 24.68 -7.90 16.22
CA LEU A 337 23.25 -7.78 16.48
C LEU A 337 22.58 -9.15 16.37
N PRO A 338 21.48 -9.38 17.11
CA PRO A 338 20.67 -10.58 16.92
C PRO A 338 20.19 -10.70 15.46
N LEU A 339 20.24 -11.92 14.94
CA LEU A 339 19.75 -12.28 13.61
C LEU A 339 18.50 -13.16 13.74
N LEU A 340 17.60 -13.05 12.76
CA LEU A 340 16.55 -14.03 12.60
C LEU A 340 17.17 -15.36 12.19
N SER A 341 16.91 -16.41 12.95
CA SER A 341 17.19 -17.77 12.48
C SER A 341 16.36 -18.10 11.24
N SER A 342 16.80 -19.05 10.42
CA SER A 342 16.05 -19.47 9.22
C SER A 342 14.63 -19.95 9.56
N GLN A 343 14.44 -20.57 10.74
CA GLN A 343 13.13 -20.97 11.22
C GLN A 343 12.25 -19.75 11.56
N GLN A 344 12.79 -18.75 12.26
CA GLN A 344 12.05 -17.53 12.58
C GLN A 344 11.68 -16.75 11.30
N ALA A 345 12.60 -16.63 10.35
CA ALA A 345 12.33 -16.01 9.06
C ALA A 345 11.19 -16.71 8.30
N GLN A 346 11.20 -18.05 8.28
CA GLN A 346 10.13 -18.83 7.65
C GLN A 346 8.79 -18.68 8.38
N ASN A 347 8.81 -18.66 9.72
CA ASN A 347 7.61 -18.45 10.52
C ASN A 347 7.01 -17.06 10.24
N VAL A 348 7.82 -15.99 10.24
CA VAL A 348 7.38 -14.64 9.87
C VAL A 348 6.71 -14.63 8.50
N LYS A 349 7.34 -15.25 7.49
CA LYS A 349 6.79 -15.33 6.13
C LYS A 349 5.43 -16.05 6.11
N ASN A 350 5.34 -17.21 6.73
CA ASN A 350 4.12 -18.02 6.76
C ASN A 350 2.97 -17.28 7.48
N THR A 351 3.27 -16.67 8.63
CA THR A 351 2.30 -15.89 9.42
C THR A 351 1.79 -14.70 8.63
N LEU A 352 2.67 -13.91 8.03
CA LEU A 352 2.26 -12.75 7.23
C LEU A 352 1.43 -13.17 6.01
N GLN A 353 1.81 -14.24 5.32
CA GLN A 353 1.05 -14.75 4.17
C GLN A 353 -0.36 -15.21 4.58
N ALA A 354 -0.49 -15.85 5.74
CA ALA A 354 -1.78 -16.32 6.25
C ALA A 354 -2.69 -15.17 6.72
N LEU A 355 -2.12 -14.15 7.37
CA LEU A 355 -2.89 -13.10 8.04
C LEU A 355 -3.11 -11.84 7.19
N ALA A 356 -2.25 -11.55 6.21
CA ALA A 356 -2.35 -10.35 5.38
C ALA A 356 -3.72 -10.14 4.71
N PRO A 357 -4.44 -11.18 4.21
CA PRO A 357 -5.79 -10.99 3.67
C PRO A 357 -6.81 -10.46 4.69
N SER A 358 -6.60 -10.72 5.99
CA SER A 358 -7.48 -10.30 7.08
C SER A 358 -7.03 -9.00 7.76
N GLU A 359 -5.88 -8.43 7.37
CA GLU A 359 -5.34 -7.23 8.00
C GLU A 359 -6.30 -6.02 7.94
N PRO A 360 -6.94 -5.67 6.80
CA PRO A 360 -7.85 -4.52 6.75
C PRO A 360 -8.99 -4.62 7.79
N PHE A 361 -9.54 -5.82 7.96
CA PHE A 361 -10.58 -6.10 8.95
C PHE A 361 -10.11 -5.83 10.39
N TRP A 362 -8.86 -6.17 10.72
CA TRP A 362 -8.31 -5.93 12.05
C TRP A 362 -7.88 -4.48 12.26
N CYS A 363 -7.25 -3.85 11.26
CA CYS A 363 -6.85 -2.45 11.31
C CYS A 363 -8.06 -1.54 11.54
N GLU A 364 -9.16 -1.75 10.80
CA GLU A 364 -10.40 -0.99 10.99
C GLU A 364 -10.93 -1.14 12.42
N ARG A 365 -10.97 -2.37 12.94
CA ARG A 365 -11.47 -2.62 14.29
C ARG A 365 -10.59 -1.99 15.37
N LEU A 366 -9.27 -2.13 15.25
CA LEU A 366 -8.31 -1.53 16.19
C LEU A 366 -8.32 0.00 16.13
N ALA A 367 -8.44 0.60 14.95
CA ALA A 367 -8.58 2.05 14.80
C ALA A 367 -9.89 2.58 15.43
N SER A 368 -10.93 1.75 15.46
CA SER A 368 -12.21 2.05 16.12
C SER A 368 -12.27 1.61 17.60
N LEU A 369 -11.14 1.26 18.23
CA LEU A 369 -11.11 0.79 19.61
C LEU A 369 -11.69 1.85 20.56
N LYS A 370 -12.76 1.48 21.26
CA LYS A 370 -13.43 2.27 22.29
C LYS A 370 -13.46 1.45 23.57
N PRO A 371 -12.45 1.61 24.46
CA PRO A 371 -12.42 0.89 25.72
C PRO A 371 -13.70 1.15 26.53
N LEU A 372 -14.30 0.10 27.06
CA LEU A 372 -15.45 0.21 27.96
C LEU A 372 -15.04 1.05 29.19
N GLN A 373 -15.70 2.19 29.38
CA GLN A 373 -15.50 3.04 30.54
C GLN A 373 -16.47 2.62 31.64
N LEU A 374 -15.92 2.11 32.74
CA LEU A 374 -16.73 1.71 33.89
C LEU A 374 -17.09 2.95 34.72
N PRO A 375 -18.32 3.04 35.27
CA PRO A 375 -18.83 4.26 35.91
C PRO A 375 -18.24 4.55 37.30
N PHE A 376 -17.13 3.90 37.67
CA PHE A 376 -16.47 4.04 38.96
C PHE A 376 -15.04 4.55 38.80
N GLU A 377 -14.60 5.39 39.74
CA GLU A 377 -13.23 5.92 39.77
C GLU A 377 -12.22 4.78 39.96
N MET A 378 -11.39 4.56 38.95
CA MET A 378 -10.20 3.70 39.04
C MET A 378 -9.09 4.48 39.77
N LEU A 379 -9.26 4.72 41.07
CA LEU A 379 -8.23 5.33 41.92
C LEU A 379 -7.14 4.30 42.24
N GLY A 380 -6.17 4.15 41.34
CA GLY A 380 -4.98 3.33 41.58
C GLY A 380 -3.95 3.49 40.47
N GLN A 381 -2.66 3.47 40.82
CA GLN A 381 -1.60 3.17 39.85
C GLN A 381 -1.96 1.83 39.19
N GLN A 382 -1.84 1.74 37.86
CA GLN A 382 -2.00 0.49 37.12
C GLN A 382 -1.00 -0.54 37.67
N ALA A 383 -1.43 -1.34 38.64
CA ALA A 383 -0.71 -2.52 39.06
C ALA A 383 -0.87 -3.61 38.00
N GLU A 384 0.09 -4.53 37.91
CA GLU A 384 -0.09 -5.70 37.06
C GLU A 384 -1.41 -6.41 37.38
N PRO A 385 -2.14 -6.88 36.36
CA PRO A 385 -3.43 -7.54 36.55
C PRO A 385 -3.27 -8.73 37.49
N ARG A 386 -3.90 -8.64 38.67
CA ARG A 386 -3.99 -9.77 39.59
C ARG A 386 -5.21 -10.60 39.24
N TRP A 387 -4.97 -11.78 38.70
CA TRP A 387 -6.00 -12.78 38.51
C TRP A 387 -6.53 -13.24 39.86
N VAL A 388 -7.82 -13.03 40.11
CA VAL A 388 -8.51 -13.55 41.28
C VAL A 388 -9.47 -14.63 40.80
N MET A 389 -9.21 -15.87 41.18
CA MET A 389 -10.16 -16.95 40.98
C MET A 389 -11.02 -17.09 42.22
N GLY A 390 -12.33 -16.94 42.05
CA GLY A 390 -13.33 -17.16 43.10
C GLY A 390 -14.29 -18.28 42.70
N PRO A 391 -14.77 -19.10 43.65
CA PRO A 391 -15.85 -20.04 43.37
C PRO A 391 -17.11 -19.25 43.03
N TRP A 392 -17.52 -19.26 41.76
CA TRP A 392 -18.81 -18.72 41.34
C TRP A 392 -19.88 -19.80 41.53
N GLN A 393 -20.85 -19.55 42.42
CA GLN A 393 -22.04 -20.38 42.56
C GLN A 393 -23.22 -19.65 41.89
N PRO A 394 -23.62 -20.01 40.67
CA PRO A 394 -24.72 -19.35 40.00
C PRO A 394 -26.06 -19.85 40.57
N PRO A 395 -27.11 -19.02 40.63
CA PRO A 395 -28.47 -19.51 40.52
C PRO A 395 -28.82 -19.56 39.03
N LEU A 396 -28.11 -20.36 38.23
CA LEU A 396 -28.51 -20.56 36.83
C LEU A 396 -29.59 -21.65 36.81
N PRO A 397 -30.75 -21.43 36.18
CA PRO A 397 -31.73 -22.49 35.96
C PRO A 397 -31.06 -23.59 35.14
N LYS A 398 -31.20 -24.84 35.58
CA LYS A 398 -30.85 -26.01 34.76
C LYS A 398 -31.83 -26.07 33.59
N ASN A 399 -31.53 -25.35 32.51
CA ASN A 399 -32.12 -25.65 31.21
C ASN A 399 -31.12 -26.55 30.48
N ASP A 400 -31.54 -27.78 30.18
CA ASP A 400 -30.72 -28.88 29.65
C ASP A 400 -30.25 -28.68 28.19
N ALA A 401 -30.08 -27.45 27.71
CA ALA A 401 -29.85 -27.15 26.29
C ALA A 401 -28.71 -26.15 25.97
N GLU A 402 -28.21 -25.35 26.93
CA GLU A 402 -27.13 -24.37 26.67
C GLU A 402 -25.89 -24.62 27.54
N ASP A 403 -24.71 -24.37 26.95
CA ASP A 403 -23.42 -24.45 27.62
C ASP A 403 -23.34 -23.44 28.79
N PRO A 404 -23.09 -23.86 30.04
CA PRO A 404 -22.98 -22.98 31.19
C PRO A 404 -22.01 -21.80 31.01
N LEU A 405 -20.94 -21.97 30.22
CA LEU A 405 -19.99 -20.89 29.91
C LEU A 405 -20.62 -19.83 29.02
N GLN A 406 -21.43 -20.25 28.04
CA GLN A 406 -22.14 -19.33 27.15
C GLN A 406 -23.15 -18.49 27.93
N SER A 407 -23.93 -19.10 28.83
CA SER A 407 -24.87 -18.36 29.68
C SER A 407 -24.15 -17.38 30.62
N LEU A 408 -23.00 -17.76 31.17
CA LEU A 408 -22.19 -16.87 32.02
C LEU A 408 -21.68 -15.66 31.25
N LEU A 409 -21.12 -15.88 30.05
CA LEU A 409 -20.65 -14.80 29.18
C LEU A 409 -21.78 -13.85 28.79
N GLN A 410 -22.96 -14.38 28.46
CA GLN A 410 -24.15 -13.58 28.17
C GLN A 410 -24.57 -12.72 29.36
N ILE A 411 -24.64 -13.29 30.57
CA ILE A 411 -24.98 -12.54 31.80
C ILE A 411 -23.95 -11.44 32.05
N PHE A 412 -22.67 -11.75 31.92
CA PHE A 412 -21.59 -10.78 32.11
C PHE A 412 -21.69 -9.62 31.11
N VAL A 413 -21.89 -9.92 29.83
CA VAL A 413 -22.12 -8.93 28.77
C VAL A 413 -23.35 -8.07 29.07
N ILE A 414 -24.49 -8.66 29.44
CA ILE A 414 -25.71 -7.93 29.78
C ILE A 414 -25.49 -7.04 31.02
N TYR A 415 -24.76 -7.54 32.01
CA TYR A 415 -24.41 -6.77 33.21
C TYR A 415 -23.57 -5.54 32.84
N LEU A 416 -22.52 -5.70 32.03
CA LEU A 416 -21.70 -4.59 31.56
C LEU A 416 -22.53 -3.57 30.77
N ALA A 417 -23.37 -4.03 29.84
CA ALA A 417 -24.26 -3.18 29.06
C ALA A 417 -25.15 -2.33 29.97
N ARG A 418 -25.82 -2.95 30.94
CA ARG A 418 -26.71 -2.26 31.89
C ARG A 418 -25.95 -1.32 32.81
N LEU A 419 -24.75 -1.69 33.23
CA LEU A 419 -23.91 -0.88 34.10
C LEU A 419 -23.46 0.41 33.39
N THR A 420 -23.12 0.34 32.11
CA THR A 420 -22.64 1.49 31.33
C THR A 420 -23.72 2.18 30.50
N GLN A 421 -24.93 1.61 30.41
CA GLN A 421 -26.01 2.03 29.53
C GLN A 421 -25.60 2.06 28.04
N GLN A 422 -24.67 1.20 27.64
CA GLN A 422 -24.17 1.10 26.27
C GLN A 422 -24.69 -0.16 25.58
N ALA A 423 -25.35 0.02 24.42
CA ALA A 423 -25.90 -1.08 23.63
C ALA A 423 -24.83 -1.74 22.75
N GLN A 424 -23.67 -1.08 22.62
CA GLN A 424 -22.54 -1.55 21.85
C GLN A 424 -21.27 -1.18 22.61
N PHE A 425 -20.43 -2.18 22.85
CA PHE A 425 -19.12 -2.00 23.49
C PHE A 425 -18.16 -3.10 23.04
N GLN A 426 -16.90 -2.97 23.43
CA GLN A 426 -15.85 -3.91 23.04
C GLN A 426 -15.34 -4.67 24.26
N ILE A 427 -15.13 -5.98 24.10
CA ILE A 427 -14.47 -6.84 25.08
C ILE A 427 -13.19 -7.42 24.49
N GLY A 428 -12.16 -7.58 25.31
CA GLY A 428 -10.93 -8.25 24.89
C GLY A 428 -11.15 -9.75 24.73
N TRP A 429 -10.77 -10.30 23.60
CA TRP A 429 -10.80 -11.74 23.32
C TRP A 429 -9.37 -12.28 23.22
N CYS A 430 -9.07 -13.28 24.05
CA CYS A 430 -7.80 -13.99 24.07
C CYS A 430 -8.03 -15.42 23.58
N VAL A 431 -7.18 -15.92 22.69
CA VAL A 431 -7.19 -17.33 22.25
C VAL A 431 -5.93 -17.98 22.80
N ASP A 432 -6.09 -18.88 23.78
CA ASP A 432 -4.97 -19.52 24.47
C ASP A 432 -4.20 -20.53 23.58
N GLU A 433 -4.74 -20.91 22.42
CA GLU A 433 -4.23 -22.01 21.58
C GLU A 433 -3.10 -21.64 20.59
N VAL A 434 -2.65 -20.39 20.55
CA VAL A 434 -1.51 -20.02 19.67
C VAL A 434 -0.20 -20.40 20.36
N ASN A 435 0.16 -21.69 20.25
CA ASN A 435 1.41 -22.27 20.78
C ASN A 435 2.70 -21.62 20.23
N ASP A 436 2.61 -20.82 19.17
CA ASP A 436 3.73 -20.06 18.63
C ASP A 436 3.49 -18.58 18.91
N LYS A 437 3.88 -18.12 20.10
CA LYS A 437 3.90 -16.70 20.47
C LYS A 437 4.97 -15.99 19.63
N SER A 438 4.68 -15.77 18.35
CA SER A 438 5.42 -14.77 17.58
C SER A 438 5.28 -13.45 18.33
N ALA A 439 6.40 -12.81 18.68
CA ALA A 439 6.42 -11.53 19.37
C ALA A 439 5.67 -10.41 18.61
N ASP A 440 5.34 -10.66 17.35
CA ASP A 440 4.71 -9.73 16.43
C ASP A 440 3.17 -9.82 16.40
N LEU A 441 2.55 -10.70 17.21
CA LEU A 441 1.09 -10.84 17.29
C LEU A 441 0.53 -10.43 18.65
N ALA A 442 -0.57 -9.67 18.63
CA ALA A 442 -1.31 -9.33 19.83
C ALA A 442 -1.94 -10.58 20.46
N SER A 443 -1.75 -10.77 21.77
CA SER A 443 -2.37 -11.87 22.53
C SER A 443 -3.86 -11.68 22.80
N MET A 444 -4.37 -10.47 22.58
CA MET A 444 -5.76 -10.11 22.80
C MET A 444 -6.23 -9.16 21.68
N VAL A 445 -7.43 -9.40 21.16
CA VAL A 445 -8.06 -8.56 20.14
C VAL A 445 -9.40 -8.03 20.62
N PRO A 446 -9.81 -6.80 20.26
CA PRO A 446 -11.12 -6.29 20.63
C PRO A 446 -12.23 -6.98 19.81
N MET A 447 -13.28 -7.42 20.51
CA MET A 447 -14.50 -7.96 19.92
C MET A 447 -15.66 -7.01 20.21
N ILE A 448 -16.34 -6.58 19.14
CA ILE A 448 -17.54 -5.74 19.25
C ILE A 448 -18.70 -6.63 19.69
N ILE A 449 -19.37 -6.22 20.76
CA ILE A 449 -20.55 -6.87 21.29
C ILE A 449 -21.72 -5.90 21.23
N GLU A 450 -22.83 -6.37 20.68
CA GLU A 450 -24.09 -5.64 20.62
C GLU A 450 -25.10 -6.29 21.56
N VAL A 451 -25.72 -5.47 22.40
CA VAL A 451 -26.74 -5.88 23.37
C VAL A 451 -28.02 -5.13 23.03
N ALA A 452 -29.07 -5.88 22.71
CA ALA A 452 -30.39 -5.32 22.52
C ALA A 452 -30.99 -4.97 23.89
N PHE A 453 -30.96 -3.69 24.27
CA PHE A 453 -31.80 -3.21 25.37
C PHE A 453 -33.27 -3.30 24.95
N ASP A 454 -34.07 -3.99 25.75
CA ASP A 454 -35.53 -3.97 25.72
C ASP A 454 -36.17 -4.05 24.32
N LYS A 455 -35.60 -4.84 23.41
CA LYS A 455 -36.37 -5.31 22.26
C LYS A 455 -37.31 -6.40 22.76
N PRO A 456 -38.64 -6.23 22.74
CA PRO A 456 -39.53 -7.34 23.02
C PRO A 456 -39.22 -8.43 21.99
N GLY A 457 -38.71 -9.57 22.47
CA GLY A 457 -38.40 -10.69 21.59
C GLY A 457 -39.64 -11.04 20.79
N VAL A 458 -39.56 -10.94 19.46
CA VAL A 458 -40.55 -11.55 18.58
C VAL A 458 -40.34 -13.06 18.76
N ARG A 459 -41.20 -13.65 19.58
CA ARG A 459 -41.36 -15.10 19.71
C ARG A 459 -41.97 -15.69 18.45
#